data_AF-A0A8B9IJC2-F1
#
_entry.id   AF-A0A8B9IJC2-F1
#
_cell.length_a   1.000
_cell.length_b   1.000
_cell.length_c   1.000
_cell.angle_alpha   90.00
_cell.angle_beta   90.00
_cell.angle_gamma   90.00
#
_symmetry.space_group_name_H-M   'P 1'
#
loop_
_entity.id
_entity.type
_entity.pdbx_description
1 polymer ?
#
loop_
_entity_poly.entity_id
_entity_poly.type
_entity_poly.pdbx_seq_one_letter_code
_entity_poly.pdbx_strand_id
1 'polypeptide(L)'
;MLQHPQVKGPGIGLLGFSKGGDLSLSMASFLKNITAVATINGPVANTAIPLSYKDKIIPPLPTDQQRNKVYDDNILDFSDAPSDPFQAPGNQSLIPLEKAEAHLLFIAGQDDHIINSEYFATEACKHLQAQGKENFQMLIYPGVGHCLDPPFFPLYRIGNHPLFQKRAVLGGEFMANSKAQVHAWPQIQAFFHKYLNDK
;
A
#
# COMPACT_ATOMS: atom_id res chain seq x y z
N MET A 1 -2.98 -16.76 -14.33
CA MET A 1 -1.98 -15.91 -15.04
C MET A 1 -0.84 -16.73 -15.61
N LEU A 2 0.07 -17.31 -14.82
CA LEU A 2 1.29 -17.98 -15.33
C LEU A 2 1.07 -19.20 -16.25
N GLN A 3 -0.10 -19.81 -16.26
CA GLN A 3 -0.45 -20.90 -17.17
C GLN A 3 -0.94 -20.41 -18.55
N HIS A 4 -1.15 -19.09 -18.73
CA HIS A 4 -1.66 -18.54 -19.97
C HIS A 4 -0.52 -18.38 -20.99
N PRO A 5 -0.69 -18.84 -22.25
CA PRO A 5 0.41 -18.91 -23.23
C PRO A 5 0.97 -17.54 -23.64
N GLN A 6 0.21 -16.46 -23.43
CA GLN A 6 0.63 -15.09 -23.73
C GLN A 6 1.26 -14.36 -22.51
N VAL A 7 1.47 -15.06 -21.39
CA VAL A 7 2.16 -14.51 -20.22
C VAL A 7 3.60 -15.05 -20.22
N LYS A 8 4.59 -14.14 -20.29
CA LYS A 8 6.01 -14.48 -20.43
C LYS A 8 6.56 -15.35 -19.28
N GLY A 9 6.18 -15.05 -18.03
CA GLY A 9 6.77 -15.69 -16.85
C GLY A 9 8.27 -15.37 -16.65
N PRO A 10 8.97 -16.07 -15.74
CA PRO A 10 8.51 -17.18 -14.90
C PRO A 10 7.67 -16.75 -13.68
N GLY A 11 7.71 -15.46 -13.31
CA GLY A 11 6.86 -14.86 -12.29
C GLY A 11 5.97 -13.74 -12.84
N ILE A 12 5.18 -13.15 -11.96
CA ILE A 12 4.28 -12.02 -12.29
C ILE A 12 4.60 -10.79 -11.44
N GLY A 13 4.23 -9.62 -11.97
CA GLY A 13 4.13 -8.40 -11.20
C GLY A 13 2.76 -8.25 -10.56
N LEU A 14 2.70 -7.62 -9.38
CA LEU A 14 1.45 -7.22 -8.72
C LEU A 14 1.45 -5.70 -8.52
N LEU A 15 0.38 -5.03 -8.94
CA LEU A 15 0.12 -3.62 -8.64
C LEU A 15 -1.09 -3.54 -7.72
N GLY A 16 -0.89 -3.01 -6.52
CA GLY A 16 -1.93 -2.94 -5.49
C GLY A 16 -2.15 -1.53 -4.98
N PHE A 17 -3.41 -1.09 -4.92
CA PHE A 17 -3.82 0.17 -4.32
C PHE A 17 -4.57 -0.08 -3.00
N SER A 18 -4.29 0.68 -1.95
CA SER A 18 -5.01 0.61 -0.67
C SER A 18 -5.00 -0.82 -0.10
N LYS A 19 -6.15 -1.42 0.23
CA LYS A 19 -6.26 -2.85 0.61
C LYS A 19 -5.63 -3.80 -0.43
N GLY A 20 -5.70 -3.48 -1.71
CA GLY A 20 -5.01 -4.25 -2.75
C GLY A 20 -3.48 -4.24 -2.61
N GLY A 21 -2.92 -3.19 -2.00
CA GLY A 21 -1.50 -3.10 -1.66
C GLY A 21 -1.12 -4.12 -0.58
N ASP A 22 -1.86 -4.17 0.52
CA ASP A 22 -1.59 -5.13 1.61
C ASP A 22 -1.74 -6.59 1.14
N LEU A 23 -2.70 -6.86 0.24
CA LEU A 23 -2.88 -8.16 -0.39
C LEU A 23 -1.71 -8.51 -1.32
N SER A 24 -1.22 -7.55 -2.11
CA SER A 24 -0.08 -7.77 -3.00
C SER A 24 1.20 -8.08 -2.22
N LEU A 25 1.43 -7.36 -1.12
CA LEU A 25 2.54 -7.62 -0.19
C LEU A 25 2.41 -8.98 0.49
N SER A 26 1.20 -9.35 0.92
CA SER A 26 0.94 -10.66 1.50
C SER A 26 1.18 -11.79 0.50
N MET A 27 0.72 -11.63 -0.73
CA MET A 27 0.99 -12.58 -1.82
C MET A 27 2.49 -12.75 -2.05
N ALA A 28 3.26 -11.66 -2.09
CA ALA A 28 4.72 -11.73 -2.23
C ALA A 28 5.42 -12.43 -1.05
N SER A 29 4.83 -12.35 0.15
CA SER A 29 5.41 -12.96 1.36
C SER A 29 5.09 -14.45 1.51
N PHE A 30 4.05 -14.95 0.83
CA PHE A 30 3.52 -16.32 1.04
C PHE A 30 3.46 -17.18 -0.20
N LEU A 31 3.34 -16.58 -1.38
CA LEU A 31 3.21 -17.27 -2.66
C LEU A 31 4.53 -17.27 -3.42
N LYS A 32 4.70 -18.28 -4.27
CA LYS A 32 5.84 -18.36 -5.19
C LYS A 32 5.54 -17.59 -6.49
N ASN A 33 6.60 -17.31 -7.25
CA ASN A 33 6.52 -16.72 -8.59
C ASN A 33 5.93 -15.31 -8.63
N ILE A 34 6.11 -14.53 -7.57
CA ILE A 34 5.91 -13.09 -7.56
C ILE A 34 7.28 -12.44 -7.72
N THR A 35 7.48 -11.72 -8.82
CA THR A 35 8.80 -11.14 -9.16
C THR A 35 8.92 -9.69 -8.70
N ALA A 36 7.82 -8.93 -8.80
CA ALA A 36 7.82 -7.52 -8.48
C ALA A 36 6.45 -7.10 -7.91
N VAL A 37 6.45 -6.20 -6.92
CA VAL A 37 5.24 -5.63 -6.35
C VAL A 37 5.38 -4.12 -6.27
N ALA A 38 4.42 -3.40 -6.84
CA ALA A 38 4.24 -1.98 -6.61
C ALA A 38 2.98 -1.76 -5.77
N THR A 39 3.10 -0.99 -4.70
CA THR A 39 1.96 -0.63 -3.83
C THR A 39 1.75 0.86 -3.84
N ILE A 40 0.51 1.31 -3.95
CA ILE A 40 0.09 2.70 -3.89
C ILE A 40 -0.76 2.87 -2.63
N ASN A 41 -0.29 3.66 -1.67
CA ASN A 41 -0.96 3.89 -0.39
C ASN A 41 -1.44 2.60 0.27
N GLY A 42 -0.62 1.55 0.16
CA GLY A 42 -0.92 0.21 0.65
C GLY A 42 -0.52 0.05 2.11
N PRO A 43 -1.40 -0.43 3.00
CA PRO A 43 -1.00 -0.83 4.34
C PRO A 43 0.05 -1.93 4.30
N VAL A 44 0.97 -1.92 5.27
CA VAL A 44 2.02 -2.95 5.43
C VAL A 44 1.67 -4.00 6.50
N ALA A 45 0.49 -3.84 7.10
CA ALA A 45 -0.16 -4.81 7.96
C ALA A 45 -1.51 -5.19 7.34
N ASN A 46 -1.99 -6.40 7.63
CA ASN A 46 -3.29 -6.82 7.17
C ASN A 46 -4.39 -5.96 7.81
N THR A 47 -5.28 -5.41 7.01
CA THR A 47 -6.41 -4.58 7.48
C THR A 47 -7.77 -5.25 7.26
N ALA A 48 -8.81 -4.73 7.92
CA ALA A 48 -10.23 -5.08 7.76
C ALA A 48 -10.66 -6.48 8.25
N ILE A 49 -10.18 -7.54 7.61
CA ILE A 49 -10.58 -8.93 7.88
C ILE A 49 -9.36 -9.83 8.07
N PRO A 50 -9.45 -10.92 8.84
CA PRO A 50 -8.34 -11.88 8.96
C PRO A 50 -7.93 -12.44 7.60
N LEU A 51 -6.63 -12.39 7.30
CA LEU A 51 -6.07 -12.99 6.09
C LEU A 51 -5.63 -14.42 6.39
N SER A 52 -6.14 -15.38 5.63
CA SER A 52 -5.81 -16.81 5.80
C SER A 52 -5.01 -17.34 4.61
N TYR A 53 -3.93 -18.06 4.90
CA TYR A 53 -3.17 -18.84 3.91
C TYR A 53 -2.71 -20.16 4.52
N LYS A 54 -3.32 -21.26 4.05
CA LYS A 54 -3.13 -22.61 4.61
C LYS A 54 -3.44 -22.62 6.11
N ASP A 55 -2.45 -22.96 6.93
CA ASP A 55 -2.47 -23.01 8.40
C ASP A 55 -2.18 -21.65 9.06
N LYS A 56 -1.87 -20.61 8.28
CA LYS A 56 -1.52 -19.28 8.79
C LYS A 56 -2.72 -18.35 8.76
N ILE A 57 -2.89 -17.58 9.83
CA ILE A 57 -3.86 -16.49 9.93
C ILE A 57 -3.11 -15.24 10.37
N ILE A 58 -3.22 -14.17 9.60
CA ILE A 58 -2.81 -12.83 10.01
C ILE A 58 -4.08 -12.07 10.45
N PRO A 59 -4.23 -11.70 11.73
CA PRO A 59 -5.37 -10.92 12.18
C PRO A 59 -5.39 -9.53 11.53
N PRO A 60 -6.57 -8.87 11.45
CA PRO A 60 -6.62 -7.49 11.02
C PRO A 60 -5.98 -6.58 12.08
N LEU A 61 -5.28 -5.55 11.61
CA LEU A 61 -4.72 -4.49 12.42
C LEU A 61 -5.84 -3.85 13.24
N PRO A 62 -5.72 -3.80 14.58
CA PRO A 62 -6.74 -3.18 15.40
C PRO A 62 -6.92 -1.71 15.05
N THR A 63 -8.18 -1.27 14.99
CA THR A 63 -8.55 0.12 14.73
C THR A 63 -9.34 0.65 15.91
N ASP A 64 -9.04 1.88 16.33
CA ASP A 64 -9.79 2.60 17.35
C ASP A 64 -10.48 3.80 16.71
N GLN A 65 -11.80 3.70 16.55
CA GLN A 65 -12.59 4.78 15.96
C GLN A 65 -12.65 6.04 16.82
N GLN A 66 -12.28 5.98 18.11
CA GLN A 66 -12.19 7.17 18.96
C GLN A 66 -11.00 8.06 18.57
N ARG A 67 -10.00 7.51 17.85
CA ARG A 67 -8.86 8.26 17.31
C ARG A 67 -9.15 8.95 15.98
N ASN A 68 -10.33 8.73 15.39
CA ASN A 68 -10.75 9.46 14.19
C ASN A 68 -10.88 10.95 14.52
N LYS A 69 -10.36 11.82 13.64
CA LYS A 69 -10.53 13.27 13.77
C LYS A 69 -11.69 13.73 12.92
N VAL A 70 -12.44 14.71 13.41
CA VAL A 70 -13.45 15.40 12.59
C VAL A 70 -12.72 16.41 11.72
N TYR A 71 -12.78 16.22 10.40
CA TYR A 71 -12.22 17.14 9.42
C TYR A 71 -13.17 18.30 9.15
N ASP A 72 -14.45 17.97 8.92
CA ASP A 72 -15.57 18.87 8.70
C ASP A 72 -16.86 18.12 9.07
N ASP A 73 -18.03 18.77 9.12
CA ASP A 73 -19.29 18.18 9.58
C ASP A 73 -19.55 16.78 8.97
N ASN A 74 -19.52 15.75 9.83
CA ASN A 74 -19.66 14.33 9.49
C ASN A 74 -18.61 13.74 8.51
N ILE A 75 -17.52 14.44 8.22
CA ILE A 75 -16.37 13.98 7.43
C ILE A 75 -15.21 13.68 8.38
N LEU A 76 -14.69 12.45 8.32
CA LEU A 76 -13.67 11.99 9.24
C LEU A 76 -12.32 11.78 8.56
N ASP A 77 -11.27 12.05 9.31
CA ASP A 77 -9.91 11.60 9.06
C ASP A 77 -9.66 10.32 9.85
N PHE A 78 -9.24 9.28 9.15
CA PHE A 78 -9.03 7.92 9.67
C PHE A 78 -7.55 7.58 9.82
N SER A 79 -6.62 8.48 9.45
CA SER A 79 -5.18 8.21 9.44
C SER A 79 -4.63 7.71 10.78
N ASP A 80 -5.21 8.17 11.89
CA ASP A 80 -4.85 7.78 13.26
C ASP A 80 -5.70 6.64 13.83
N ALA A 81 -6.72 6.15 13.12
CA ALA A 81 -7.56 5.06 13.60
C ALA A 81 -6.79 3.74 13.75
N PRO A 82 -5.95 3.32 12.77
CA PRO A 82 -5.15 2.12 12.89
C PRO A 82 -4.16 2.20 14.06
N SER A 83 -4.01 1.08 14.76
CA SER A 83 -2.90 0.89 15.70
C SER A 83 -1.59 0.83 14.94
N ASP A 84 -0.48 1.14 15.61
CA ASP A 84 0.84 1.05 15.00
C ASP A 84 1.38 -0.41 15.09
N PRO A 85 1.53 -1.13 13.96
CA PRO A 85 1.99 -2.51 13.97
C PRO A 85 3.48 -2.66 14.33
N PHE A 86 4.27 -1.59 14.28
CA PHE A 86 5.70 -1.59 14.60
C PHE A 86 5.97 -1.27 16.07
N GLN A 87 5.04 -0.58 16.74
CA GLN A 87 5.18 -0.19 18.15
C GLN A 87 4.37 -1.08 19.10
N ALA A 88 3.34 -1.80 18.62
CA ALA A 88 2.49 -2.64 19.45
C ALA A 88 3.18 -3.98 19.81
N PRO A 89 3.52 -4.24 21.10
CA PRO A 89 4.13 -5.50 21.51
C PRO A 89 3.21 -6.68 21.22
N GLY A 90 3.76 -7.74 20.62
CA GLY A 90 2.98 -8.93 20.26
C GLY A 90 2.01 -8.73 19.10
N ASN A 91 2.10 -7.63 18.34
CA ASN A 91 1.30 -7.45 17.13
C ASN A 91 1.56 -8.59 16.13
N GLN A 92 0.47 -9.20 15.66
CA GLN A 92 0.49 -10.30 14.69
C GLN A 92 -0.03 -9.87 13.31
N SER A 93 -0.43 -8.61 13.15
CA SER A 93 -1.05 -8.10 11.93
C SER A 93 -0.04 -7.71 10.85
N LEU A 94 1.23 -7.52 11.22
CA LEU A 94 2.28 -7.12 10.29
C LEU A 94 2.50 -8.20 9.23
N ILE A 95 2.57 -7.79 7.97
CA ILE A 95 2.88 -8.71 6.88
C ILE A 95 4.38 -9.04 6.95
N PRO A 96 4.78 -10.32 6.86
CA PRO A 96 6.18 -10.71 6.99
C PRO A 96 6.98 -10.44 5.69
N LEU A 97 7.17 -9.15 5.39
CA LEU A 97 7.82 -8.66 4.16
C LEU A 97 9.26 -9.15 4.02
N GLU A 98 9.93 -9.50 5.10
CA GLU A 98 11.25 -10.11 5.10
C GLU A 98 11.28 -11.47 4.37
N LYS A 99 10.12 -12.12 4.22
CA LYS A 99 9.99 -13.37 3.46
C LYS A 99 9.77 -13.15 1.97
N ALA A 100 9.44 -11.92 1.54
CA ALA A 100 9.28 -11.61 0.14
C ALA A 100 10.64 -11.63 -0.57
N GLU A 101 10.70 -12.41 -1.66
CA GLU A 101 11.82 -12.41 -2.61
C GLU A 101 11.60 -11.39 -3.75
N ALA A 102 10.37 -10.92 -3.93
CA ALA A 102 9.99 -9.96 -4.96
C ALA A 102 10.68 -8.61 -4.76
N HIS A 103 10.95 -7.89 -5.85
CA HIS A 103 11.29 -6.47 -5.77
C HIS A 103 10.07 -5.66 -5.33
N LEU A 104 10.24 -4.72 -4.40
CA LEU A 104 9.15 -3.94 -3.82
C LEU A 104 9.28 -2.46 -4.19
N LEU A 105 8.18 -1.84 -4.61
CA LEU A 105 8.06 -0.41 -4.81
C LEU A 105 6.92 0.11 -3.93
N PHE A 106 7.25 0.92 -2.94
CA PHE A 106 6.28 1.62 -2.11
C PHE A 106 6.03 3.01 -2.69
N ILE A 107 4.77 3.33 -2.96
CA ILE A 107 4.34 4.64 -3.43
C ILE A 107 3.36 5.17 -2.38
N ALA A 108 3.68 6.30 -1.77
CA ALA A 108 2.85 6.88 -0.73
C ALA A 108 2.63 8.38 -0.92
N GLY A 109 1.42 8.81 -0.62
CA GLY A 109 1.05 10.22 -0.46
C GLY A 109 1.23 10.68 0.98
N GLN A 110 1.77 11.89 1.16
CA GLN A 110 1.93 12.49 2.49
C GLN A 110 0.62 13.05 3.07
N ASP A 111 -0.39 13.27 2.22
CA ASP A 111 -1.69 13.82 2.60
C ASP A 111 -2.78 12.73 2.62
N ASP A 112 -2.38 11.46 2.82
CA ASP A 112 -3.32 10.35 2.93
C ASP A 112 -4.00 10.33 4.30
N HIS A 113 -5.30 10.63 4.30
CA HIS A 113 -6.13 10.68 5.51
C HIS A 113 -6.95 9.39 5.76
N ILE A 114 -6.72 8.33 4.99
CA ILE A 114 -7.29 7.00 5.27
C ILE A 114 -6.33 6.18 6.11
N ILE A 115 -5.05 6.22 5.76
CA ILE A 115 -3.98 5.56 6.47
C ILE A 115 -2.73 6.42 6.34
N ASN A 116 -1.90 6.46 7.38
CA ASN A 116 -0.63 7.18 7.35
C ASN A 116 0.40 6.45 6.44
N SER A 117 0.19 6.56 5.13
CA SER A 117 0.90 5.79 4.09
C SER A 117 2.40 6.08 4.08
N GLU A 118 2.81 7.35 4.20
CA GLU A 118 4.23 7.72 4.28
C GLU A 118 4.90 7.07 5.49
N TYR A 119 4.29 7.18 6.67
CA TYR A 119 4.84 6.62 7.90
C TYR A 119 5.02 5.11 7.77
N PHE A 120 3.96 4.38 7.40
CA PHE A 120 4.02 2.93 7.34
C PHE A 120 4.95 2.41 6.22
N ALA A 121 5.03 3.09 5.08
CA ALA A 121 6.00 2.76 4.04
C ALA A 121 7.44 2.99 4.53
N THR A 122 7.68 4.07 5.27
CA THR A 122 8.99 4.39 5.83
C THR A 122 9.41 3.37 6.89
N GLU A 123 8.54 3.02 7.83
CA GLU A 123 8.84 2.02 8.86
C GLU A 123 9.01 0.62 8.27
N ALA A 124 8.25 0.26 7.24
CA ALA A 124 8.45 -1.00 6.52
C ALA A 124 9.81 -1.04 5.82
N CYS A 125 10.25 0.05 5.18
CA CYS A 125 11.58 0.13 4.56
C CYS A 125 12.69 0.01 5.61
N LYS A 126 12.57 0.68 6.76
CA LYS A 126 13.53 0.53 7.87
C LYS A 126 13.57 -0.90 8.39
N HIS A 127 12.41 -1.52 8.57
CA HIS A 127 12.30 -2.91 9.00
C HIS A 127 12.98 -3.86 8.01
N LEU A 128 12.71 -3.73 6.71
CA LEU A 128 13.33 -4.50 5.65
C LEU A 128 14.86 -4.31 5.64
N GLN A 129 15.34 -3.07 5.75
CA GLN A 129 16.77 -2.76 5.83
C GLN A 129 17.44 -3.45 7.04
N ALA A 130 16.79 -3.42 8.20
CA ALA A 130 17.28 -4.10 9.40
C ALA A 130 17.34 -5.63 9.24
N GLN A 131 16.52 -6.20 8.36
CA GLN A 131 16.56 -7.61 7.97
C GLN A 131 17.53 -7.90 6.81
N GLY A 132 18.35 -6.93 6.40
CA GLY A 132 19.35 -7.08 5.33
C GLY A 132 18.77 -7.13 3.91
N LYS A 133 17.54 -6.65 3.72
CA LYS A 133 16.93 -6.56 2.39
C LYS A 133 17.40 -5.29 1.67
N GLU A 134 17.55 -5.38 0.35
CA GLU A 134 17.92 -4.27 -0.52
C GLU A 134 17.01 -4.16 -1.76
N ASN A 135 16.10 -5.12 -1.92
CA ASN A 135 15.18 -5.25 -3.04
C ASN A 135 13.93 -4.38 -2.90
N PHE A 136 14.05 -3.15 -2.38
CA PHE A 136 12.93 -2.24 -2.24
C PHE A 136 13.28 -0.80 -2.62
N GLN A 137 12.26 -0.05 -3.03
CA GLN A 137 12.32 1.36 -3.41
C GLN A 137 11.10 2.08 -2.83
N MET A 138 11.21 3.39 -2.65
CA MET A 138 10.13 4.21 -2.11
C MET A 138 10.00 5.52 -2.89
N LEU A 139 8.77 5.88 -3.23
CA LEU A 139 8.39 7.16 -3.83
C LEU A 139 7.36 7.83 -2.93
N ILE A 140 7.74 8.96 -2.33
CA ILE A 140 6.88 9.75 -1.46
C ILE A 140 6.48 11.03 -2.19
N TYR A 141 5.18 11.31 -2.22
CA TYR A 141 4.65 12.50 -2.89
C TYR A 141 3.98 13.46 -1.89
N PRO A 142 4.54 14.68 -1.72
CA PRO A 142 3.90 15.73 -0.94
C PRO A 142 2.56 16.16 -1.52
N GLY A 143 1.58 16.45 -0.65
CA GLY A 143 0.26 16.92 -1.06
C GLY A 143 -0.57 15.90 -1.86
N VAL A 144 -0.19 14.62 -1.83
CA VAL A 144 -0.92 13.52 -2.46
C VAL A 144 -1.76 12.81 -1.42
N GLY A 145 -3.06 12.68 -1.71
CA GLY A 145 -4.00 11.95 -0.88
C GLY A 145 -3.98 10.44 -1.13
N HIS A 146 -5.00 9.76 -0.60
CA HIS A 146 -5.18 8.32 -0.73
C HIS A 146 -5.32 7.89 -2.19
N CYS A 147 -6.11 8.60 -3.01
CA CYS A 147 -6.34 8.23 -4.41
C CYS A 147 -5.26 8.80 -5.34
N LEU A 148 -4.25 7.98 -5.65
CA LEU A 148 -3.26 8.24 -6.70
C LEU A 148 -3.54 7.37 -7.93
N ASP A 149 -4.48 7.83 -8.74
CA ASP A 149 -4.98 7.17 -9.95
C ASP A 149 -4.03 7.31 -11.17
N PRO A 150 -4.33 6.67 -12.31
CA PRO A 150 -3.60 6.92 -13.55
C PRO A 150 -3.62 8.41 -13.95
N PRO A 151 -2.69 8.86 -14.82
CA PRO A 151 -2.57 10.26 -15.21
C PRO A 151 -3.89 10.89 -15.66
N PHE A 152 -4.13 12.11 -15.19
CA PHE A 152 -5.27 12.97 -15.55
C PHE A 152 -6.62 12.54 -14.96
N PHE A 153 -6.65 11.54 -14.08
CA PHE A 153 -7.84 11.27 -13.29
C PHE A 153 -8.14 12.43 -12.32
N PRO A 154 -9.42 12.84 -12.20
CA PRO A 154 -9.79 13.96 -11.35
C PRO A 154 -9.50 13.64 -9.87
N LEU A 155 -9.09 14.66 -9.12
CA LEU A 155 -8.88 14.53 -7.69
C LEU A 155 -10.20 14.29 -6.95
N TYR A 156 -10.21 13.28 -6.09
CA TYR A 156 -11.31 12.96 -5.19
C TYR A 156 -10.88 13.16 -3.73
N ARG A 157 -11.16 14.35 -3.17
CA ARG A 157 -10.69 14.73 -1.80
C ARG A 157 -11.53 14.18 -0.67
N ILE A 158 -12.81 13.88 -0.93
CA ILE A 158 -13.73 13.38 0.09
C ILE A 158 -14.56 12.29 -0.55
N GLY A 159 -14.64 11.15 0.11
CA GLY A 159 -15.46 10.03 -0.34
C GLY A 159 -16.10 9.25 0.79
N ASN A 160 -16.68 8.11 0.47
CA ASN A 160 -17.15 7.18 1.47
C ASN A 160 -16.00 6.27 1.90
N HIS A 161 -15.81 6.11 3.22
CA HIS A 161 -14.89 5.13 3.74
C HIS A 161 -15.35 3.73 3.29
N PRO A 162 -14.48 2.92 2.68
CA PRO A 162 -14.86 1.64 2.06
C PRO A 162 -15.46 0.63 3.07
N LEU A 163 -15.17 0.80 4.36
CA LEU A 163 -15.62 -0.11 5.42
C LEU A 163 -16.64 0.47 6.41
N PHE A 164 -16.59 1.79 6.67
CA PHE A 164 -17.27 2.35 7.85
C PHE A 164 -18.59 3.05 7.49
N GLN A 165 -18.99 3.07 6.22
CA GLN A 165 -20.19 3.77 5.72
C GLN A 165 -20.27 5.24 6.19
N LYS A 166 -19.12 5.85 6.45
CA LYS A 166 -18.95 7.25 6.88
C LYS A 166 -18.23 8.02 5.79
N ARG A 167 -18.42 9.34 5.74
CA ARG A 167 -17.60 10.18 4.85
C ARG A 167 -16.18 10.29 5.40
N ALA A 168 -15.22 10.21 4.51
CA ALA A 168 -13.80 10.26 4.79
C ALA A 168 -13.14 11.34 3.96
N VAL A 169 -12.28 12.15 4.59
CA VAL A 169 -11.29 12.90 3.84
C VAL A 169 -10.28 11.90 3.27
N LEU A 170 -10.06 11.97 1.96
CA LEU A 170 -9.07 11.20 1.22
C LEU A 170 -7.79 12.01 0.99
N GLY A 171 -7.87 13.33 1.20
CA GLY A 171 -6.77 14.26 1.03
C GLY A 171 -6.42 14.56 -0.42
N GLY A 172 -5.30 15.24 -0.58
CA GLY A 172 -4.71 15.65 -1.84
C GLY A 172 -4.96 17.11 -2.19
N GLU A 173 -3.91 17.75 -2.71
CA GLU A 173 -3.96 19.05 -3.36
C GLU A 173 -4.03 18.88 -4.88
N PHE A 174 -4.91 19.61 -5.55
CA PHE A 174 -5.18 19.42 -6.98
C PHE A 174 -3.91 19.37 -7.85
N MET A 175 -3.03 20.36 -7.69
CA MET A 175 -1.81 20.46 -8.50
C MET A 175 -0.76 19.42 -8.12
N ALA A 176 -0.59 19.13 -6.82
CA ALA A 176 0.35 18.14 -6.35
C ALA A 176 -0.05 16.74 -6.81
N ASN A 177 -1.34 16.39 -6.64
CA ASN A 177 -1.87 15.10 -7.05
C ASN A 177 -1.78 14.89 -8.57
N SER A 178 -2.15 15.89 -9.36
CA SER A 178 -2.03 15.81 -10.83
C SER A 178 -0.57 15.57 -11.28
N LYS A 179 0.39 16.30 -10.71
CA LYS A 179 1.81 16.11 -11.00
C LYS A 179 2.31 14.73 -10.56
N ALA A 180 1.88 14.26 -9.40
CA ALA A 180 2.25 12.96 -8.88
C ALA A 180 1.72 11.83 -9.74
N GLN A 181 0.48 11.89 -10.24
CA GLN A 181 -0.05 10.87 -11.17
C GLN A 181 0.81 10.77 -12.44
N VAL A 182 1.11 11.92 -13.06
CA VAL A 182 1.95 12.01 -14.27
C VAL A 182 3.36 11.49 -14.03
N HIS A 183 3.90 11.70 -12.83
CA HIS A 183 5.23 11.21 -12.48
C HIS A 183 5.23 9.72 -12.10
N ALA A 184 4.34 9.28 -11.20
CA ALA A 184 4.32 7.94 -10.65
C ALA A 184 4.04 6.87 -11.71
N TRP A 185 3.17 7.17 -12.68
CA TRP A 185 2.76 6.18 -13.68
C TRP A 185 3.92 5.67 -14.54
N PRO A 186 4.75 6.53 -15.17
CA PRO A 186 5.98 6.08 -15.82
C PRO A 186 6.96 5.36 -14.89
N GLN A 187 7.03 5.72 -13.60
CA GLN A 187 7.90 5.01 -12.64
C GLN A 187 7.42 3.58 -12.39
N ILE A 188 6.11 3.38 -12.25
CA ILE A 188 5.51 2.04 -12.12
C ILE A 188 5.80 1.21 -13.39
N GLN A 189 5.63 1.80 -14.57
CA GLN A 189 5.95 1.13 -15.83
C GLN A 189 7.43 0.76 -15.91
N ALA A 190 8.34 1.70 -15.61
CA ALA A 190 9.77 1.45 -15.62
C ALA A 190 10.19 0.37 -14.62
N PHE A 191 9.61 0.38 -13.42
CA PHE A 191 9.82 -0.65 -12.40
C PHE A 191 9.42 -2.04 -12.90
N PHE A 192 8.21 -2.20 -13.45
CA PHE A 192 7.79 -3.49 -13.97
C PHE A 192 8.55 -3.92 -15.22
N HIS A 193 8.91 -3.00 -16.13
CA HIS A 193 9.77 -3.32 -17.25
C HIS A 193 11.13 -3.86 -16.78
N LYS A 194 11.77 -3.16 -15.83
CA LYS A 194 13.05 -3.58 -15.27
C LYS A 194 13.02 -4.98 -14.67
N TYR A 195 11.98 -5.34 -13.93
CA TYR A 195 11.97 -6.60 -13.18
C TYR A 195 11.21 -7.75 -13.84
N LEU A 196 10.37 -7.48 -14.86
CA LEU A 196 9.61 -8.51 -15.58
C LEU A 196 10.10 -8.72 -17.02
N ASN A 197 10.71 -7.71 -17.64
CA ASN A 197 11.17 -7.81 -19.03
C ASN A 197 12.66 -8.06 -19.16
N ASP A 198 13.47 -7.51 -18.26
CA ASP A 198 14.93 -7.63 -18.36
C ASP A 198 15.40 -8.97 -17.81
N LYS A 199 16.23 -9.66 -18.61
CA LYS A 199 17.15 -10.72 -18.16
C LYS A 199 18.54 -10.12 -18.13
#